data_AF-B7PVK6-F1
#
_entry.id   AF-B7PVK6-F1
#
_cell.length_a   1.000
_cell.length_b   1.000
_cell.length_c   1.000
_cell.angle_alpha   90.00
_cell.angle_beta   90.00
_cell.angle_gamma   90.00
#
_symmetry.space_group_name_H-M   'P 1'
#
loop_
_entity.id
_entity.type
_entity.pdbx_description
1 polymer ?
#
loop_
_entity_poly.entity_id
_entity_poly.type
_entity_poly.pdbx_seq_one_letter_code
_entity_poly.pdbx_strand_id
1 'polypeptide(L)'
;MTRPRRAAYELPDGVEFVVGGVQTSFQCRRSGYFADVDNNCQVFHICNEVFKDDGSLELQQYSFFCGNQTVFNQLSLTCSFPEESVPCRNAPDFFYINDNLGREDTLLHSDDDLQRAAPLIPGFQQTPYTAASNRVEVKDTHAHRGLEN
;
A
#
# COMPACT_ATOMS: atom_id res chain seq x y z
N MET A 1 -11.09 -33.11 14.36
CA MET A 1 -10.02 -32.90 13.36
C MET A 1 -9.94 -31.40 13.09
N THR A 2 -9.01 -30.70 13.75
CA THR A 2 -8.75 -29.27 13.51
C THR A 2 -8.05 -29.16 12.17
N ARG A 3 -8.75 -28.64 11.16
CA ARG A 3 -8.16 -28.25 9.88
C ARG A 3 -6.96 -27.33 10.19
N PRO A 4 -5.73 -27.62 9.73
CA PRO A 4 -4.63 -26.72 9.96
C PRO A 4 -5.03 -25.38 9.34
N ARG A 5 -5.04 -24.31 10.14
CA ARG A 5 -5.01 -22.95 9.57
C ARG A 5 -3.81 -22.99 8.63
N ARG A 6 -4.03 -22.95 7.31
CA ARG A 6 -2.93 -22.85 6.33
C ARG A 6 -2.02 -21.75 6.86
N ALA A 7 -0.72 -22.06 6.99
CA ALA A 7 0.20 -21.29 7.82
C ALA A 7 0.21 -19.83 7.36
N ALA A 8 -0.47 -18.97 8.13
CA ALA A 8 -0.71 -17.59 7.74
C ALA A 8 0.60 -16.81 7.56
N TYR A 9 1.68 -17.28 8.18
CA TYR A 9 3.06 -16.77 8.15
C TYR A 9 4.03 -17.80 7.53
N GLU A 10 3.68 -18.38 6.39
CA GLU A 10 4.61 -19.21 5.62
C GLU A 10 5.60 -18.31 4.87
N LEU A 11 6.70 -17.94 5.54
CA LEU A 11 7.79 -17.13 4.99
C LEU A 11 8.94 -18.04 4.52
N PRO A 12 9.82 -17.57 3.60
CA PRO A 12 10.99 -18.33 3.17
C PRO A 12 11.93 -18.66 4.33
N ASP A 13 12.60 -19.81 4.25
CA ASP A 13 13.61 -20.23 5.22
C ASP A 13 14.70 -19.16 5.38
N GLY A 14 15.00 -18.80 6.64
CA GLY A 14 16.03 -17.82 6.98
C GLY A 14 15.57 -16.36 6.93
N VAL A 15 14.27 -16.10 6.79
CA VAL A 15 13.70 -14.75 6.91
C VAL A 15 14.08 -14.08 8.24
N GLU A 16 14.28 -14.86 9.30
CA GLU A 16 14.64 -14.37 10.64
C GLU A 16 16.01 -13.70 10.67
N PHE A 17 16.90 -14.05 9.74
CA PHE A 17 18.20 -13.37 9.58
C PHE A 17 18.06 -11.97 8.98
N VAL A 18 16.94 -11.70 8.30
CA VAL A 18 16.66 -10.42 7.64
C VAL A 18 15.81 -9.52 8.53
N VAL A 19 14.70 -10.04 9.05
CA VAL A 19 13.70 -9.24 9.79
C VAL A 19 13.70 -9.50 11.31
N GLY A 20 14.54 -10.41 11.79
CA GLY A 20 14.53 -10.85 13.19
C GLY A 20 13.36 -11.79 13.50
N GLY A 21 13.01 -11.90 14.77
CA GLY A 21 11.88 -12.72 15.20
C GLY A 21 10.56 -12.14 14.71
N VAL A 22 9.75 -12.95 14.03
CA VAL A 22 8.46 -12.55 13.47
C VAL A 22 7.33 -12.79 14.48
N GLN A 23 6.59 -11.73 14.79
CA GLN A 23 5.34 -11.79 15.55
C GLN A 23 4.20 -12.30 14.67
N THR A 24 3.41 -13.26 15.15
CA THR A 24 2.38 -13.95 14.35
C THR A 24 0.95 -13.58 14.76
N SER A 25 0.75 -12.32 15.15
CA SER A 25 -0.51 -11.78 15.70
C SER A 25 -1.49 -11.28 14.64
N PHE A 26 -1.03 -10.95 13.43
CA PHE A 26 -1.89 -10.39 12.38
C PHE A 26 -2.98 -11.38 11.95
N GLN A 27 -4.15 -10.84 11.66
CA GLN A 27 -5.28 -11.58 11.10
C GLN A 27 -6.01 -10.74 10.07
N CYS A 28 -6.24 -11.31 8.89
CA CYS A 28 -7.08 -10.71 7.86
C CYS A 28 -8.48 -10.38 8.39
N ARG A 29 -8.92 -9.14 8.17
CA ARG A 29 -10.29 -8.68 8.49
C ARG A 29 -11.13 -8.38 7.25
N ARG A 30 -10.47 -8.05 6.14
CA ARG A 30 -11.05 -7.78 4.83
C ARG A 30 -10.01 -8.02 3.75
N SER A 31 -10.41 -8.02 2.48
CA SER A 31 -9.48 -8.07 1.36
C SER A 31 -8.56 -6.84 1.32
N GLY A 32 -7.30 -7.03 0.91
CA GLY A 32 -6.33 -5.95 0.75
C GLY A 32 -4.91 -6.31 1.16
N TYR A 33 -4.05 -5.30 1.13
CA TYR A 33 -2.63 -5.34 1.46
C TYR A 33 -2.41 -4.55 2.75
N PHE A 34 -1.76 -5.17 3.73
CA PHE A 34 -1.67 -4.64 5.09
C PHE A 34 -0.22 -4.68 5.59
N ALA A 35 0.29 -3.54 6.01
CA ALA A 35 1.54 -3.44 6.74
C ALA A 35 1.42 -4.13 8.11
N ASP A 36 2.37 -4.98 8.46
CA ASP A 36 2.42 -5.59 9.78
C ASP A 36 3.16 -4.68 10.76
N VAL A 37 2.38 -3.87 11.49
CA VAL A 37 2.89 -2.94 12.51
C VAL A 37 3.61 -3.65 13.66
N ASP A 38 3.22 -4.88 13.99
CA ASP A 38 3.86 -5.66 15.07
C ASP A 38 5.26 -6.17 14.64
N ASN A 39 5.52 -6.19 13.34
CA ASN A 39 6.80 -6.55 12.71
C ASN A 39 7.50 -5.36 12.05
N ASN A 40 7.29 -4.15 12.58
CA ASN A 40 7.92 -2.91 12.09
C ASN A 40 7.73 -2.66 10.59
N CYS A 41 6.64 -3.18 10.00
CA CYS A 41 6.33 -3.13 8.58
C CYS A 41 7.41 -3.77 7.68
N GLN A 42 8.34 -4.55 8.24
CA GLN A 42 9.26 -5.38 7.47
C GLN A 42 8.57 -6.63 6.94
N VAL A 43 7.44 -7.01 7.54
CA VAL A 43 6.49 -8.01 7.05
C VAL A 43 5.21 -7.29 6.62
N PHE A 44 4.55 -7.81 5.60
CA PHE A 44 3.23 -7.38 5.18
C PHE A 44 2.38 -8.57 4.76
N HIS A 45 1.07 -8.34 4.67
CA HIS A 45 0.10 -9.37 4.39
C HIS A 45 -0.79 -9.00 3.22
N ILE A 46 -1.10 -9.99 2.40
CA ILE A 46 -2.16 -9.92 1.39
C ILE A 46 -3.30 -10.80 1.88
N CYS A 47 -4.48 -10.21 1.95
CA CYS A 47 -5.73 -10.86 2.32
C CYS A 47 -6.63 -10.95 1.10
N ASN A 48 -7.02 -12.17 0.72
CA ASN A 48 -7.90 -12.41 -0.42
C ASN A 48 -9.18 -13.10 0.05
N GLU A 49 -10.32 -12.59 -0.38
CA GLU A 49 -11.60 -13.28 -0.29
C GLU A 49 -11.66 -14.46 -1.27
N VAL A 50 -11.89 -15.65 -0.74
CA VAL A 50 -12.03 -16.89 -1.50
C VAL A 50 -13.39 -17.49 -1.21
N PHE A 51 -14.21 -17.63 -2.24
CA PHE A 51 -15.47 -18.37 -2.17
C PHE A 51 -15.19 -19.87 -2.33
N LYS A 52 -15.70 -20.66 -1.40
CA LYS A 52 -15.63 -22.13 -1.48
C LYS A 52 -16.82 -22.71 -2.22
N ASP A 53 -16.68 -23.97 -2.60
CA ASP A 53 -17.74 -24.77 -3.23
C ASP A 53 -19.02 -24.86 -2.37
N ASP A 54 -18.90 -24.72 -1.04
CA ASP A 54 -20.03 -24.70 -0.09
C ASP A 54 -20.71 -23.32 0.04
N GLY A 55 -20.25 -22.32 -0.73
CA GLY A 55 -20.75 -20.94 -0.69
C GLY A 55 -20.24 -20.10 0.48
N SER A 56 -19.40 -20.66 1.36
CA SER A 56 -18.77 -19.89 2.44
C SER A 56 -17.64 -19.00 1.91
N LEU A 57 -17.51 -17.82 2.51
CA LEU A 57 -16.42 -16.88 2.28
C LEU A 57 -15.30 -17.16 3.29
N GLU A 58 -14.06 -17.33 2.81
CA GLU A 58 -12.86 -17.40 3.64
C GLU A 58 -11.90 -16.26 3.24
N LEU A 59 -11.30 -15.62 4.24
CA LEU A 59 -10.16 -14.73 4.01
C LEU A 59 -8.87 -15.54 4.05
N GLN A 60 -8.24 -15.69 2.89
CA GLN A 60 -6.93 -16.31 2.78
C GLN A 60 -5.83 -15.27 3.01
N GLN A 61 -4.97 -15.52 3.99
CA GLN A 61 -3.80 -14.70 4.29
C GLN A 61 -2.55 -15.24 3.60
N TYR A 62 -1.78 -14.34 3.02
CA TYR A 62 -0.42 -14.57 2.53
C TYR A 62 0.51 -13.57 3.20
N SER A 63 1.67 -14.01 3.66
CA SER A 63 2.65 -13.15 4.32
C SER A 63 3.93 -13.05 3.50
N PHE A 64 4.51 -11.87 3.50
CA PHE A 64 5.71 -11.54 2.75
C PHE A 64 6.61 -10.64 3.60
N PHE A 65 7.90 -10.64 3.32
CA PHE A 65 8.82 -9.66 3.91
C PHE A 65 9.36 -8.71 2.85
N CYS A 66 9.67 -7.49 3.24
CA CYS A 66 10.35 -6.51 2.41
C CYS A 66 11.86 -6.75 2.46
N GLY A 67 12.47 -6.99 1.30
CA GLY A 67 13.92 -7.19 1.17
C GLY A 67 14.71 -5.88 1.18
N ASN A 68 16.05 -5.99 1.15
CA ASN A 68 16.95 -4.86 0.97
C ASN A 68 16.73 -3.68 1.93
N GLN A 69 16.43 -3.98 3.21
CA GLN A 69 16.21 -2.98 4.26
C GLN A 69 15.03 -2.01 3.99
N THR A 70 14.10 -2.41 3.12
CA THR A 70 12.87 -1.65 2.85
C THR A 70 11.77 -2.02 3.85
N VAL A 71 10.74 -1.18 3.92
CA VAL A 71 9.53 -1.42 4.72
C VAL A 71 8.30 -1.30 3.82
N PHE A 72 7.23 -1.98 4.19
CA PHE A 72 5.98 -1.89 3.45
C PHE A 72 5.32 -0.54 3.70
N ASN A 73 5.24 0.26 2.65
CA ASN A 73 4.59 1.55 2.64
C ASN A 73 3.10 1.37 2.34
N GLN A 74 2.29 1.52 3.37
CA GLN A 74 0.85 1.33 3.26
C GLN A 74 0.16 2.33 2.34
N LEU A 75 0.76 3.50 2.11
CA LEU A 75 0.25 4.45 1.13
C LEU A 75 0.39 3.86 -0.27
N SER A 76 1.60 3.51 -0.70
CA SER A 76 1.86 3.04 -2.07
C SER A 76 1.50 1.57 -2.30
N LEU A 77 1.26 0.80 -1.24
CA LEU A 77 1.06 -0.66 -1.25
C LEU A 77 2.27 -1.43 -1.80
N THR A 78 3.47 -0.90 -1.57
CA THR A 78 4.74 -1.47 -2.03
C THR A 78 5.79 -1.41 -0.94
N CYS A 79 6.86 -2.20 -1.06
CA CYS A 79 8.05 -2.01 -0.25
C CYS A 79 8.86 -0.81 -0.78
N SER A 80 9.20 0.13 0.09
CA SER A 80 10.04 1.30 -0.22
C SER A 80 11.01 1.60 0.93
N PHE A 81 11.98 2.48 0.69
CA PHE A 81 12.88 2.90 1.75
C PHE A 81 12.12 3.62 2.87
N PRO A 82 12.50 3.48 4.14
CA PRO A 82 11.82 4.12 5.26
C PRO A 82 11.67 5.64 5.09
N GLU A 83 12.63 6.30 4.45
CA GLU A 83 12.61 7.74 4.19
C GLU A 83 11.55 8.15 3.17
N GLU A 84 11.14 7.24 2.30
CA GLU A 84 10.12 7.47 1.25
C GLU A 84 8.74 6.91 1.64
N SER A 85 8.65 6.31 2.83
CA SER A 85 7.47 5.60 3.30
C SER A 85 6.71 6.39 4.37
N VAL A 86 5.39 6.20 4.44
CA VAL A 86 4.68 6.62 5.66
C VAL A 86 5.25 5.83 6.84
N PRO A 87 5.53 6.46 8.00
CA PRO A 87 6.11 5.74 9.13
C PRO A 87 5.25 4.55 9.52
N CYS A 88 5.86 3.42 9.87
CA CYS A 88 5.13 2.17 10.11
C CYS A 88 3.96 2.32 11.11
N ARG A 89 4.16 3.07 12.20
CA ARG A 89 3.09 3.37 13.18
C ARG A 89 1.86 4.06 12.60
N ASN A 90 2.03 4.79 11.50
CA ASN A 90 0.98 5.51 10.78
C ASN A 90 0.38 4.68 9.65
N ALA A 91 0.92 3.50 9.33
CA ALA A 91 0.36 2.63 8.30
C ALA A 91 -1.15 2.37 8.48
N PRO A 92 -1.67 2.07 9.69
CA PRO A 92 -3.12 1.84 9.86
C PRO A 92 -4.01 2.99 9.39
N ASP A 93 -3.52 4.24 9.45
CA ASP A 93 -4.25 5.43 8.98
C ASP A 93 -4.51 5.40 7.46
N PHE A 94 -3.75 4.58 6.71
CA PHE A 94 -3.83 4.42 5.26
C PHE A 94 -4.43 3.07 4.83
N PHE A 95 -4.94 2.23 5.73
CA PHE A 95 -5.56 0.94 5.36
C PHE A 95 -6.79 1.09 4.45
N TYR A 96 -7.43 2.27 4.44
CA TYR A 96 -8.54 2.58 3.54
C TYR A 96 -8.13 2.62 2.06
N ILE A 97 -6.85 2.81 1.72
CA ILE A 97 -6.36 2.78 0.33
C ILE A 97 -6.69 1.46 -0.37
N ASN A 98 -6.79 0.37 0.40
CA ASN A 98 -7.22 -0.93 -0.13
C ASN A 98 -8.61 -0.91 -0.77
N ASP A 99 -9.50 0.02 -0.40
CA ASP A 99 -10.85 0.12 -0.97
C ASP A 99 -10.86 0.60 -2.43
N ASN A 100 -9.75 1.17 -2.88
CA ASN A 100 -9.53 1.61 -4.27
C ASN A 100 -8.94 0.51 -5.16
N LEU A 101 -8.50 -0.63 -4.58
CA LEU A 101 -7.91 -1.72 -5.36
C LEU A 101 -8.95 -2.38 -6.27
N GLY A 102 -8.60 -2.54 -7.54
CA GLY A 102 -9.46 -3.21 -8.54
C GLY A 102 -10.67 -2.39 -8.98
N ARG A 103 -10.75 -1.12 -8.59
CA ARG A 103 -11.76 -0.17 -9.09
C ARG A 103 -11.25 0.49 -10.36
N GLU A 104 -12.05 0.46 -11.43
CA GLU A 104 -11.69 1.09 -12.71
C GLU A 104 -12.03 2.58 -12.78
N ASP A 105 -12.92 3.05 -11.89
CA ASP A 105 -13.49 4.40 -11.87
C ASP A 105 -12.78 5.37 -10.92
N THR A 106 -11.74 4.92 -10.22
CA THR A 106 -10.97 5.75 -9.28
C THR A 106 -9.47 5.50 -9.40
N LEU A 107 -8.69 6.52 -9.05
CA LEU A 107 -7.25 6.37 -8.83
C LEU A 107 -7.00 5.66 -7.50
N LEU A 108 -5.82 5.03 -7.37
CA LEU A 108 -5.39 4.43 -6.10
C LEU A 108 -5.22 5.50 -5.02
N HIS A 109 -4.72 6.68 -5.40
CA HIS A 109 -4.48 7.84 -4.52
C HIS A 109 -5.18 9.07 -5.07
N SER A 110 -5.77 9.85 -4.16
CA SER A 110 -6.25 11.21 -4.41
C SER A 110 -5.21 12.26 -3.97
N ASP A 111 -5.38 13.50 -4.39
CA ASP A 111 -4.55 14.62 -3.93
C ASP A 111 -4.61 14.79 -2.39
N ASP A 112 -5.78 14.55 -1.79
CA ASP A 112 -5.96 14.59 -0.34
C ASP A 112 -5.15 13.50 0.38
N ASP A 113 -5.00 12.32 -0.22
CA ASP A 113 -4.18 11.23 0.32
C ASP A 113 -2.70 11.62 0.33
N LEU A 114 -2.23 12.21 -0.78
CA LEU A 114 -0.87 12.70 -0.90
C LEU A 114 -0.59 13.85 0.07
N GLN A 115 -1.54 14.78 0.23
CA GLN A 115 -1.40 15.90 1.15
C GLN A 115 -1.36 15.44 2.62
N ARG A 116 -2.11 14.39 2.99
CA ARG A 116 -2.05 13.79 4.33
C ARG A 116 -0.74 13.04 4.58
N ALA A 117 -0.21 12.36 3.57
CA ALA A 117 1.02 11.59 3.71
C ALA A 117 2.29 12.46 3.68
N ALA A 118 2.32 13.51 2.87
CA ALA A 118 3.47 14.39 2.69
C ALA A 118 4.15 14.86 3.99
N PRO A 119 3.43 15.34 5.03
CA PRO A 119 4.08 15.75 6.28
C PRO A 119 4.62 14.58 7.10
N LEU A 120 4.18 13.36 6.85
CA LEU A 120 4.59 12.16 7.60
C LEU A 120 5.84 11.49 7.00
N ILE A 121 6.04 11.60 5.69
CA ILE A 121 7.14 10.93 4.99
C ILE A 121 8.47 11.69 5.24
N PRO A 122 9.47 11.06 5.86
CA PRO A 122 10.70 11.75 6.29
C PRO A 122 11.48 12.44 5.15
N GLY A 123 11.55 11.82 3.98
CA GLY A 123 12.30 12.30 2.82
C GLY A 123 11.68 13.54 2.17
N PHE A 124 10.38 13.78 2.34
CA PHE A 124 9.72 15.00 1.83
C PHE A 124 10.09 16.24 2.65
N GLN A 125 10.41 16.09 3.93
CA GLN A 125 10.80 17.21 4.80
C GLN A 125 12.21 17.75 4.52
N GLN A 126 13.02 17.04 3.72
CA GLN A 126 14.42 17.39 3.47
C GLN A 126 14.65 18.27 2.23
N THR A 127 13.61 18.53 1.42
CA THR A 127 13.68 19.50 0.33
C THR A 127 12.81 20.71 0.67
N PRO A 128 13.33 21.95 0.61
CA PRO A 128 12.47 23.12 0.66
C PRO A 128 11.66 23.13 -0.64
N TYR A 129 10.47 22.51 -0.61
CA TYR A 129 9.47 22.69 -1.66
C TYR A 129 9.00 24.14 -1.57
N THR A 130 9.68 25.04 -2.27
CA THR A 130 9.10 26.33 -2.59
C THR A 130 7.85 26.03 -3.41
N ALA A 131 6.67 26.32 -2.85
CA ALA A 131 5.41 26.26 -3.56
C ALA A 131 5.43 27.30 -4.69
N ALA A 132 6.12 26.98 -5.79
CA ALA A 132 5.92 27.64 -7.05
C ALA A 132 4.54 27.20 -7.54
N SER A 133 3.54 28.07 -7.34
CA SER A 133 2.22 27.95 -7.94
C SER A 133 2.37 27.89 -9.46
N ASN A 134 2.49 26.68 -10.00
CA ASN A 134 2.29 26.46 -11.43
C ASN A 134 0.81 26.21 -11.65
N ARG A 135 0.07 27.31 -11.76
CA ARG A 135 -1.24 27.33 -12.41
C ARG A 135 -0.97 26.99 -13.88
N VAL A 136 -1.31 25.79 -14.32
CA VAL A 136 -1.32 25.46 -15.76
C VAL A 136 -2.46 26.28 -16.37
N GLU A 137 -2.12 27.37 -17.08
CA GLU A 137 -3.07 28.04 -17.96
C GLU A 137 -3.40 27.09 -19.12
N VAL A 138 -4.60 26.51 -19.07
CA VAL A 138 -5.19 25.84 -20.23
C VAL A 138 -5.51 26.93 -21.25
N LYS A 139 -4.64 27.13 -22.23
CA LYS A 139 -4.96 27.97 -23.39
C LYS A 139 -5.92 27.21 -24.29
N ASP A 140 -7.18 27.63 -24.27
CA ASP A 140 -8.19 27.23 -25.25
C ASP A 140 -7.72 27.57 -26.67
N THR A 141 -7.32 26.56 -27.45
CA THR A 141 -7.13 26.69 -28.89
C THR A 141 -8.35 26.14 -29.63
N HIS A 142 -9.44 26.92 -29.61
CA HIS A 142 -10.41 26.86 -30.70
C HIS A 142 -9.82 27.54 -31.94
N ALA A 143 -9.50 26.75 -32.96
CA ALA A 143 -9.25 27.28 -34.30
C ALA A 143 -9.81 26.31 -35.36
N HIS A 144 -11.06 26.55 -35.76
CA HIS A 144 -11.58 26.13 -37.05
C HIS A 144 -10.79 26.82 -38.18
N ARG A 145 -10.24 26.04 -39.11
CA ARG A 145 -9.93 26.38 -40.52
C ARG A 145 -9.97 25.06 -41.27
N GLY A 146 -10.89 24.81 -42.20
CA GLY A 146 -11.12 25.59 -43.42
C GLY A 146 -10.20 25.02 -44.51
N LEU A 147 -10.69 24.01 -45.25
CA LEU A 147 -10.03 23.45 -46.43
C LEU A 147 -10.88 23.81 -47.66
N GLU A 148 -10.40 24.78 -48.43
CA GLU A 148 -10.75 24.96 -49.84
C GLU A 148 -9.52 24.57 -50.67
N ASN A 149 -9.71 23.57 -51.54
CA ASN A 149 -9.23 23.51 -52.93
C ASN A 149 -9.80 22.25 -53.58
#